data_AF-A0A843S753-F1
#
_entry.id   AF-A0A843S753-F1
#
_cell.length_a   1.000
_cell.length_b   1.000
_cell.length_c   1.000
_cell.angle_alpha   90.00
_cell.angle_beta   90.00
_cell.angle_gamma   90.00
#
_symmetry.space_group_name_H-M   'P 1'
#
loop_
_entity.id
_entity.type
_entity.pdbx_description
1 polymer ?
#
loop_
_entity_poly.entity_id
_entity_poly.type
_entity_poly.pdbx_seq_one_letter_code
_entity_poly.pdbx_strand_id
1 'polypeptide(L)'
;MTPRTALFLAALVAAQATAQSPVAVPGISRDVTSAELRDYARLPVCTLSADGKRLAVEPCRTAPARVPMPRRPVPLTIQRMPIVKQAPQVAMPSAPPTPSMQTLLNPPNAPQMLSGCGPTGCYDANGAHINNAGPGTVVSPSGKLCHRNGALMQC
;
A
#
# COMPACT_ATOMS: atom_id res chain seq x y z
N MET A 1 -54.98 38.52 -1.71
CA MET A 1 -54.68 39.74 -0.94
C MET A 1 -54.08 39.32 0.39
N THR A 2 -52.86 39.79 0.69
CA THR A 2 -52.00 39.43 1.83
C THR A 2 -52.48 40.06 3.16
N PRO A 3 -52.02 39.59 4.34
CA PRO A 3 -50.68 39.91 4.92
C PRO A 3 -49.97 38.67 5.53
N ARG A 4 -48.67 38.40 5.39
CA ARG A 4 -47.43 39.12 5.74
C ARG A 4 -47.11 39.10 7.25
N THR A 5 -46.33 38.11 7.70
CA THR A 5 -45.39 38.27 8.85
C THR A 5 -44.35 37.15 8.88
N ALA A 6 -43.10 37.54 8.60
CA ALA A 6 -41.90 36.78 8.87
C ALA A 6 -41.51 37.01 10.34
N LEU A 7 -41.11 35.95 11.05
CA LEU A 7 -40.41 36.07 12.31
C LEU A 7 -39.10 35.29 12.24
N PHE A 8 -38.05 36.06 12.38
CA PHE A 8 -36.64 35.76 12.33
C PHE A 8 -36.15 35.00 13.58
N LEU A 9 -34.96 34.41 13.43
CA LEU A 9 -33.91 34.24 14.44
C LEU A 9 -34.13 33.20 15.56
N ALA A 10 -33.50 32.03 15.37
CA ALA A 10 -32.79 31.37 16.46
C ALA A 10 -31.41 30.94 15.95
N ALA A 11 -30.44 31.82 16.14
CA ALA A 11 -29.03 31.46 16.16
C ALA A 11 -28.75 30.73 17.47
N LEU A 12 -28.24 29.49 17.41
CA LEU A 12 -27.46 28.93 18.51
C LEU A 12 -26.21 28.28 17.96
N VAL A 13 -25.10 28.95 18.25
CA VAL A 13 -23.71 28.53 18.08
C VAL A 13 -23.44 27.40 19.08
N ALA A 14 -22.91 26.26 18.63
CA ALA A 14 -22.07 25.40 19.47
C ALA A 14 -21.11 24.56 18.63
N ALA A 15 -19.86 25.01 18.63
CA ALA A 15 -18.63 24.23 18.75
C ALA A 15 -18.50 22.93 17.92
N GLN A 16 -17.74 23.08 16.83
CA GLN A 16 -16.96 22.02 16.22
C GLN A 16 -16.01 21.43 17.27
N ALA A 17 -16.21 20.18 17.67
CA ALA A 17 -15.20 19.39 18.38
C ALA A 17 -14.92 18.13 17.58
N THR A 18 -13.89 18.22 16.74
CA THR A 18 -13.23 17.07 16.12
C THR A 18 -12.54 16.25 17.20
N ALA A 19 -13.07 15.07 17.52
CA ALA A 19 -12.37 14.06 18.31
C ALA A 19 -12.59 12.68 17.69
N GLN A 20 -11.67 12.33 16.79
CA GLN A 20 -11.10 10.99 16.58
C GLN A 20 -12.07 9.81 16.67
N SER A 21 -12.49 9.34 15.49
CA SER A 21 -13.06 8.01 15.29
C SER A 21 -12.15 6.94 15.92
N PRO A 22 -12.67 6.04 16.77
CA PRO A 22 -12.02 4.75 16.94
C PRO A 22 -12.16 4.02 15.61
N VAL A 23 -11.03 3.69 14.98
CA VAL A 23 -10.98 2.73 13.89
C VAL A 23 -11.56 1.42 14.43
N ALA A 24 -12.83 1.18 14.11
CA ALA A 24 -13.49 -0.08 14.34
C ALA A 24 -12.73 -1.13 13.53
N VAL A 25 -11.98 -1.97 14.23
CA VAL A 25 -11.53 -3.25 13.68
C VAL A 25 -12.80 -4.04 13.35
N PRO A 26 -13.10 -4.39 12.09
CA PRO A 26 -14.23 -5.24 11.78
C PRO A 26 -13.79 -6.66 12.11
N GLY A 27 -13.92 -7.04 13.37
CA GLY A 27 -13.46 -8.33 13.84
C GLY A 27 -14.08 -8.67 15.17
N ILE A 28 -15.16 -9.44 15.11
CA ILE A 28 -15.85 -10.08 16.24
C ILE A 28 -16.79 -9.13 17.00
N SER A 29 -17.84 -8.68 16.32
CA SER A 29 -19.09 -8.30 16.99
C SER A 29 -20.04 -9.48 16.91
N ARG A 30 -20.40 -10.07 18.06
CA ARG A 30 -21.76 -10.52 18.38
C ARG A 30 -21.81 -11.11 19.78
N ASP A 31 -22.58 -10.48 20.66
CA ASP A 31 -23.27 -11.16 21.75
C ASP A 31 -24.03 -12.35 21.13
N VAL A 32 -23.44 -13.53 21.16
CA VAL A 32 -24.14 -14.74 20.71
C VAL A 32 -25.13 -15.08 21.81
N THR A 33 -26.41 -14.87 21.55
CA THR A 33 -27.46 -15.18 22.51
C THR A 33 -27.54 -16.69 22.72
N SER A 34 -27.98 -17.12 23.91
CA SER A 34 -28.16 -18.55 24.20
C SER A 34 -29.11 -19.26 23.23
N ALA A 35 -30.01 -18.52 22.58
CA ALA A 35 -30.91 -19.04 21.54
C ALA A 35 -30.16 -19.36 20.25
N GLU A 36 -29.33 -18.45 19.75
CA GLU A 36 -28.51 -18.65 18.54
C GLU A 36 -27.52 -19.81 18.70
N LEU A 37 -26.95 -20.01 19.89
CA LEU A 37 -26.11 -21.18 20.20
C LEU A 37 -26.88 -22.50 20.13
N ARG A 38 -28.13 -22.52 20.60
CA ARG A 38 -28.98 -23.72 20.54
C ARG A 38 -29.38 -24.03 19.11
N ASP A 39 -29.67 -23.01 18.31
CA ASP A 39 -29.97 -23.18 16.90
C ASP A 39 -28.75 -23.70 16.14
N TYR A 40 -27.57 -23.11 16.37
CA TYR A 40 -26.30 -23.62 15.82
C TYR A 40 -25.98 -25.06 16.24
N ALA A 41 -26.31 -25.46 17.46
CA ALA A 41 -26.11 -26.82 17.94
C ALA A 41 -27.04 -27.85 17.28
N ARG A 42 -28.18 -27.42 16.73
CA ARG A 42 -29.12 -28.28 15.98
C ARG A 42 -28.72 -28.49 14.52
N LEU A 43 -27.84 -27.65 13.97
CA LEU A 43 -27.36 -27.81 12.60
C LEU A 43 -26.53 -29.11 12.47
N PRO A 44 -26.64 -29.81 11.33
CA PRO A 44 -25.83 -30.99 11.07
C PRO A 44 -24.35 -30.61 10.95
N VAL A 45 -23.46 -31.56 11.24
CA VAL A 45 -22.01 -31.38 11.07
C VAL A 45 -21.68 -31.27 9.59
N CYS A 46 -20.84 -30.32 9.22
CA CYS A 46 -20.36 -30.13 7.86
C CYS A 46 -19.64 -31.37 7.34
N THR A 47 -20.20 -31.99 6.30
CA THR A 47 -19.58 -33.07 5.52
C THR A 47 -19.43 -32.63 4.07
N LEU A 48 -18.47 -33.21 3.35
CA LEU A 48 -18.28 -32.95 1.92
C LEU A 48 -19.30 -33.74 1.09
N SER A 49 -19.80 -33.14 0.03
CA SER A 49 -20.54 -33.82 -1.04
C SER A 49 -19.66 -34.90 -1.70
N ALA A 50 -20.28 -35.84 -2.41
CA ALA A 50 -19.58 -36.87 -3.18
C ALA A 50 -18.53 -36.28 -4.16
N ASP A 51 -18.76 -35.07 -4.67
CA ASP A 51 -17.83 -34.36 -5.56
C ASP A 51 -16.58 -33.81 -4.84
N GLY A 52 -16.55 -33.80 -3.50
CA GLY A 52 -15.45 -33.28 -2.69
C GLY A 52 -15.24 -31.76 -2.74
N LYS A 53 -16.04 -31.03 -3.53
CA LYS A 53 -15.87 -29.59 -3.79
C LYS A 53 -16.89 -28.68 -3.09
N ARG A 54 -17.93 -29.26 -2.50
CA ARG A 54 -19.01 -28.53 -1.82
C ARG A 54 -19.40 -29.24 -0.54
N LEU A 55 -20.06 -28.51 0.35
CA LEU A 55 -20.70 -29.08 1.52
C LEU A 55 -21.93 -29.87 1.08
N ALA A 56 -22.22 -30.99 1.76
CA ALA A 56 -23.39 -31.81 1.46
C ALA A 56 -24.70 -31.10 1.79
N VAL A 57 -24.71 -30.25 2.83
CA VAL A 57 -25.86 -29.46 3.30
C VAL A 57 -25.39 -28.09 3.79
N GLU A 58 -26.07 -27.02 3.38
CA GLU A 58 -25.85 -25.64 3.84
C GLU A 58 -27.16 -25.07 4.41
N PRO A 59 -27.17 -24.44 5.61
CA PRO A 59 -26.07 -24.18 6.54
C PRO A 59 -25.71 -25.39 7.42
N CYS A 60 -24.42 -25.58 7.71
CA CYS A 60 -23.93 -26.65 8.59
C CYS A 60 -23.01 -26.11 9.69
N ARG A 61 -22.87 -26.89 10.76
CA ARG A 61 -21.98 -26.60 11.90
C ARG A 61 -20.57 -27.12 11.62
N THR A 62 -19.56 -26.39 12.09
CA THR A 62 -18.15 -26.78 11.94
C THR A 62 -17.87 -28.17 12.51
N ALA A 63 -17.00 -28.90 11.82
CA ALA A 63 -16.58 -30.22 12.25
C ALA A 63 -15.84 -30.15 13.60
N PRO A 64 -16.06 -31.12 14.50
CA PRO A 64 -15.33 -31.17 15.78
C PRO A 64 -13.82 -31.30 15.54
N ALA A 65 -13.03 -30.68 16.41
CA ALA A 65 -11.58 -30.84 16.37
C ALA A 65 -11.22 -32.33 16.47
N ARG A 66 -10.31 -32.79 15.60
CA ARG A 66 -9.80 -34.16 15.70
C ARG A 66 -9.06 -34.32 17.02
N VAL A 67 -9.35 -35.41 17.73
CA VAL A 67 -8.62 -35.79 18.93
C VAL A 67 -7.13 -35.89 18.57
N PRO A 68 -6.22 -35.23 19.30
CA PRO A 68 -4.79 -35.35 19.07
C PRO A 68 -4.38 -36.81 19.22
N MET A 69 -4.01 -37.44 18.11
CA MET A 69 -3.58 -38.83 18.13
C MET A 69 -2.15 -38.90 18.68
N PRO A 70 -1.87 -39.80 19.64
CA PRO A 70 -0.54 -39.92 20.23
C PRO A 70 0.49 -40.30 19.15
N ARG A 71 1.57 -39.52 19.03
CA ARG A 71 2.69 -39.85 18.14
C ARG A 71 3.55 -40.90 18.81
N ARG A 72 3.96 -41.93 18.05
CA ARG A 72 4.96 -42.90 18.51
C ARG A 72 6.30 -42.16 18.76
N PRO A 73 6.94 -42.33 19.93
CA PRO A 73 8.27 -41.77 20.15
C PRO A 73 9.27 -42.44 19.20
N VAL A 74 10.06 -41.62 18.50
CA VAL A 74 11.16 -42.07 17.64
C VAL A 74 12.47 -41.73 18.35
N PRO A 75 13.41 -42.67 18.50
CA PRO A 75 14.73 -42.37 19.07
C PRO A 75 15.47 -41.37 18.17
N LEU A 76 15.96 -40.29 18.77
CA LEU A 76 16.76 -39.28 18.08
C LEU A 76 18.24 -39.65 18.18
N THR A 77 18.85 -40.04 17.06
CA THR A 77 20.30 -40.18 16.96
C THR A 77 20.91 -38.82 16.64
N ILE A 78 21.44 -38.13 17.66
CA ILE A 78 22.12 -36.84 17.47
C ILE A 78 23.59 -37.11 17.09
N GLN A 79 23.89 -37.13 15.79
CA GLN A 79 25.28 -37.14 15.34
C GLN A 79 25.84 -35.72 15.39
N ARG A 80 27.07 -35.56 15.91
CA ARG A 80 27.78 -34.28 15.80
C ARG A 80 28.11 -34.02 14.33
N MET A 81 27.76 -32.82 13.86
CA MET A 81 28.14 -32.40 12.51
C MET A 81 29.68 -32.35 12.40
N PRO A 82 30.26 -32.83 11.29
CA PRO A 82 31.69 -32.69 11.05
C PRO A 82 32.07 -31.21 10.97
N ILE A 83 33.22 -30.86 11.55
CA ILE A 83 33.76 -29.51 11.49
C ILE A 83 34.26 -29.29 10.05
N VAL A 84 33.48 -28.58 9.25
CA VAL A 84 33.89 -28.18 7.90
C VAL A 84 34.84 -26.99 8.01
N LYS A 85 36.08 -27.14 7.52
CA LYS A 85 37.00 -26.00 7.38
C LYS A 85 36.46 -25.09 6.28
N GLN A 86 36.16 -23.84 6.62
CA GLN A 86 35.65 -22.85 5.66
C GLN A 86 36.71 -22.53 4.60
N ALA A 87 36.33 -22.58 3.33
CA ALA A 87 37.22 -22.20 2.23
C ALA A 87 37.54 -20.69 2.29
N PRO A 88 38.76 -20.28 1.87
CA PRO A 88 39.12 -18.86 1.78
C PRO A 88 38.11 -18.10 0.92
N GLN A 89 37.62 -16.96 1.42
CA GLN A 89 36.68 -16.12 0.69
C GLN A 89 37.44 -15.37 -0.41
N VAL A 90 37.03 -15.55 -1.67
CA VAL A 90 37.53 -14.77 -2.80
C VAL A 90 36.74 -13.46 -2.86
N ALA A 91 37.41 -12.34 -3.03
CA ALA A 91 36.75 -11.04 -3.13
C ALA A 91 35.84 -11.00 -4.38
N MET A 92 34.55 -10.73 -4.18
CA MET A 92 33.62 -10.49 -5.28
C MET A 92 33.71 -9.04 -5.76
N PRO A 93 33.54 -8.79 -7.08
CA PRO A 93 33.37 -7.44 -7.59
C PRO A 93 32.19 -6.75 -6.91
N SER A 94 32.33 -5.46 -6.61
CA SER A 94 31.25 -4.66 -6.03
C SER A 94 30.02 -4.64 -6.94
N ALA A 95 28.88 -5.07 -6.41
CA ALA A 95 27.61 -4.97 -7.12
C ALA A 95 27.23 -3.48 -7.34
N PRO A 96 26.59 -3.15 -8.47
CA PRO A 96 26.12 -1.79 -8.70
C PRO A 96 25.06 -1.39 -7.64
N PRO A 97 25.02 -0.12 -7.21
CA PRO A 97 24.04 0.33 -6.24
C PRO A 97 22.63 0.16 -6.79
N THR A 98 21.74 -0.40 -5.98
CA THR A 98 20.32 -0.50 -6.31
C THR A 98 19.70 0.90 -6.42
N PRO A 99 18.86 1.17 -7.43
CA PRO A 99 18.21 2.46 -7.57
C PRO A 99 17.34 2.76 -6.35
N SER A 100 17.46 3.98 -5.83
CA SER A 100 16.61 4.46 -4.73
C SER A 100 15.15 4.58 -5.19
N MET A 101 14.18 4.51 -4.25
CA MET A 101 12.77 4.73 -4.59
C MET A 101 12.55 6.11 -5.24
N GLN A 102 13.34 7.14 -4.88
CA GLN A 102 13.27 8.45 -5.53
C GLN A 102 13.64 8.40 -7.01
N THR A 103 14.60 7.56 -7.39
CA THR A 103 15.00 7.34 -8.80
C THR A 103 13.91 6.64 -9.61
N LEU A 104 13.06 5.82 -8.97
CA LEU A 104 11.93 5.18 -9.63
C LEU A 104 10.77 6.15 -9.90
N LEU A 105 10.51 7.09 -8.99
CA LEU A 105 9.45 8.10 -9.17
C LEU A 105 9.88 9.24 -10.10
N ASN A 106 11.17 9.58 -10.12
CA ASN A 106 11.71 10.60 -11.01
C ASN A 106 12.89 10.01 -11.80
N PRO A 107 12.63 9.47 -13.00
CA PRO A 107 13.68 8.95 -13.86
C PRO A 107 14.72 10.05 -14.14
N PRO A 108 16.02 9.74 -14.12
CA PRO A 108 17.08 10.75 -14.24
C PRO A 108 17.12 11.51 -15.57
N ASN A 109 16.26 11.19 -16.55
CA ASN A 109 16.17 11.87 -17.85
C ASN A 109 14.70 12.19 -18.24
N ALA A 110 13.84 12.40 -17.24
CA ALA A 110 12.45 12.76 -17.50
C ALA A 110 12.38 14.19 -18.09
N PRO A 111 11.54 14.41 -19.11
CA PRO A 111 11.39 15.75 -19.70
C PRO A 111 10.79 16.70 -18.67
N GLN A 112 11.50 17.81 -18.41
CA GLN A 112 11.06 18.85 -17.48
C GLN A 112 10.26 19.91 -18.24
N MET A 113 9.21 20.43 -17.60
CA MET A 113 8.40 21.52 -18.14
C MET A 113 9.09 22.87 -17.92
N LEU A 114 9.16 23.64 -18.99
CA LEU A 114 9.59 25.02 -19.03
C LEU A 114 8.36 25.93 -19.15
N SER A 115 8.35 27.02 -18.39
CA SER A 115 7.35 28.08 -18.39
C SER A 115 7.98 29.41 -18.83
N GLY A 116 7.18 30.28 -19.46
CA GLY A 116 7.57 31.67 -19.73
C GLY A 116 8.87 31.85 -20.55
N CYS A 117 9.07 31.07 -21.62
CA CYS A 117 10.25 31.18 -22.47
C CYS A 117 10.28 32.51 -23.24
N GLY A 118 11.26 33.35 -22.93
CA GLY A 118 11.58 34.60 -23.61
C GLY A 118 12.91 34.55 -24.37
N PRO A 119 13.33 35.68 -24.97
CA PRO A 119 14.60 35.76 -25.69
C PRO A 119 15.83 35.52 -24.80
N THR A 120 15.73 35.85 -23.50
CA THR A 120 16.82 35.73 -22.53
C THR A 120 16.93 34.33 -21.91
N GLY A 121 15.84 33.56 -21.86
CA GLY A 121 15.81 32.26 -21.20
C GLY A 121 14.40 31.75 -20.96
N CYS A 122 14.29 30.58 -20.33
CA CYS A 122 13.05 29.97 -19.87
C CYS A 122 13.07 29.81 -18.35
N TYR A 123 11.93 29.65 -17.72
CA TYR A 123 11.84 29.28 -16.30
C TYR A 123 11.47 27.81 -16.18
N ASP A 124 12.08 27.07 -15.26
CA ASP A 124 11.62 25.71 -14.95
C ASP A 124 10.30 25.73 -14.13
N ALA A 125 9.76 24.56 -13.84
CA ALA A 125 8.57 24.41 -13.00
C ALA A 125 8.74 24.91 -11.55
N ASN A 126 9.99 25.11 -11.09
CA ASN A 126 10.34 25.59 -9.76
C ASN A 126 10.68 27.10 -9.77
N GLY A 127 10.61 27.77 -10.93
CA GLY A 127 10.95 29.19 -11.08
C GLY A 127 12.44 29.49 -11.29
N ALA A 128 13.30 28.49 -11.49
CA ALA A 128 14.71 28.69 -11.80
C ALA A 128 14.91 29.14 -13.25
N HIS A 129 15.74 30.16 -13.47
CA HIS A 129 16.03 30.69 -14.79
C HIS A 129 17.04 29.80 -15.54
N ILE A 130 16.66 29.40 -16.76
CA ILE A 130 17.38 28.51 -17.67
C ILE A 130 17.83 29.35 -18.88
N ASN A 131 19.15 29.43 -19.10
CA ASN A 131 19.69 30.23 -20.20
C ASN A 131 19.56 29.48 -21.53
N ASN A 132 19.29 30.21 -22.62
CA ASN A 132 19.34 29.64 -23.97
C ASN A 132 20.80 29.49 -24.42
N ALA A 133 21.20 28.29 -24.87
CA ALA A 133 22.54 28.03 -25.42
C ALA A 133 22.60 28.06 -26.95
N GLY A 134 21.44 28.10 -27.62
CA GLY A 134 21.33 28.13 -29.07
C GLY A 134 19.93 27.70 -29.53
N PRO A 135 19.71 27.56 -30.86
CA PRO A 135 18.44 27.08 -31.39
C PRO A 135 18.11 25.69 -30.85
N GLY A 136 17.01 25.55 -30.12
CA GLY A 136 16.56 24.26 -29.56
C GLY A 136 17.45 23.68 -28.46
N THR A 137 18.34 24.47 -27.84
CA THR A 137 19.19 24.02 -26.72
C THR A 137 19.18 25.02 -25.57
N VAL A 138 19.15 24.49 -24.35
CA VAL A 138 19.10 25.26 -23.10
C VAL A 138 20.11 24.73 -22.10
N VAL A 139 20.60 25.59 -21.22
CA VAL A 139 21.56 25.23 -20.16
C VAL A 139 20.80 25.11 -18.85
N SER A 140 20.71 23.88 -18.33
CA SER A 140 20.18 23.59 -16.99
C SER A 140 20.96 24.37 -15.92
N PRO A 141 20.40 24.68 -14.74
CA PRO A 141 21.13 25.35 -13.67
C PRO A 141 22.36 24.56 -13.20
N SER A 142 22.38 23.25 -13.48
CA SER A 142 23.53 22.36 -13.28
C SER A 142 24.66 22.51 -14.31
N GLY A 143 24.50 23.40 -15.30
CA GLY A 143 25.47 23.63 -16.38
C GLY A 143 25.42 22.60 -17.52
N LYS A 144 24.44 21.68 -17.50
CA LYS A 144 24.25 20.69 -18.57
C LYS A 144 23.53 21.31 -19.77
N LEU A 145 24.03 21.02 -20.97
CA LEU A 145 23.35 21.34 -22.23
C LEU A 145 22.23 20.33 -22.45
N CYS A 146 21.00 20.83 -22.58
CA CYS A 146 19.80 20.03 -22.71
C CYS A 146 19.07 20.42 -23.99
N HIS A 147 18.41 19.45 -24.62
CA HIS A 147 17.61 19.70 -25.81
C HIS A 147 16.25 20.29 -25.41
N ARG A 148 15.82 21.34 -26.11
CA ARG A 148 14.54 22.01 -25.86
C ARG A 148 13.58 21.79 -27.01
N ASN A 149 12.43 21.18 -26.71
CA ASN A 149 11.32 21.00 -27.63
C ASN A 149 10.10 21.79 -27.14
N GLY A 150 10.00 23.04 -27.58
CA GLY A 150 8.92 23.95 -27.17
C GLY A 150 8.97 24.28 -25.67
N ALA A 151 8.05 23.70 -24.90
CA ALA A 151 7.95 23.83 -23.45
C ALA A 151 8.56 22.64 -22.69
N LEU A 152 9.14 21.65 -23.39
CA LEU A 152 9.92 20.59 -22.77
C LEU A 152 11.42 20.90 -22.83
N MET A 153 12.14 20.57 -21.76
CA MET A 153 13.59 20.36 -21.79
C MET A 153 13.93 18.92 -21.40
N GLN A 154 14.89 18.33 -22.11
CA GLN A 154 15.41 17.00 -21.81
C GLN A 154 16.94 17.04 -21.70
N CYS A 155 17.40 16.67 -20.51
CA CYS A 155 18.75 16.33 -20.14
C CYS A 155 18.76 14.82 -19.85
#